data_AF-A0A414T1H9-F1
#
_entry.id   AF-A0A414T1H9-F1
#
_cell.length_a   1.000
_cell.length_b   1.000
_cell.length_c   1.000
_cell.angle_alpha   90.00
_cell.angle_beta   90.00
_cell.angle_gamma   90.00
#
_symmetry.space_group_name_H-M   'P 1'
#
loop_
_entity.id
_entity.type
_entity.pdbx_description
1 polymer ?
#
loop_
_entity_poly.entity_id
_entity_poly.type
_entity_poly.pdbx_seq_one_letter_code
_entity_poly.pdbx_strand_id
1 'polypeptide(L)'
;MKNVFEFITNKRDYTLHFQNAEYTKNDFECFYSHEDVMGKEVEFLPGIFYKFELKRSVLLKNIVAVLCLYNGESQLIKLLPKILNEKFGKKIITIQFKNIRDSYSFFIDQEKVYGNEKKFQGKDEAKFQYEYEYVKEEPEYLEIPTERILFPCRTGGEGTRCSLKGVFREEGIFTTCTYENHYIFFDEYEMHCLTANSEEVRNICKMCNNCMKTIELMKEGRFIGPTKGNDSDCLTVGEYDGIYIIENGNHRACCAKAFGISLVKAKIHKYRRTEELRKEPEVIKGIDNQKVLDSFYRVFDGKGISRTVVNKYLETDGTDVGLIKLLKVI
;
A
#
# COMPACT_ATOMS: atom_id res chain seq x y z
N MET A 1 -23.25 -2.50 -6.10
CA MET A 1 -22.92 -1.16 -6.63
C MET A 1 -21.74 -1.29 -7.56
N LYS A 2 -21.74 -0.67 -8.74
CA LYS A 2 -20.51 -0.58 -9.57
C LYS A 2 -19.57 0.40 -8.88
N ASN A 3 -18.45 -0.08 -8.36
CA ASN A 3 -17.41 0.74 -7.72
C ASN A 3 -16.46 1.38 -8.75
N VAL A 4 -16.85 1.39 -10.02
CA VAL A 4 -16.02 1.90 -11.12
C VAL A 4 -16.27 3.39 -11.26
N PHE A 5 -15.27 4.19 -10.92
CA PHE A 5 -15.27 5.62 -11.22
C PHE A 5 -14.57 5.84 -12.56
N GLU A 6 -15.27 6.45 -13.51
CA GLU A 6 -14.72 6.86 -14.80
C GLU A 6 -14.66 8.37 -14.88
N PHE A 7 -13.53 8.88 -15.34
CA PHE A 7 -13.31 10.30 -15.49
C PHE A 7 -12.83 10.61 -16.92
N ILE A 8 -13.45 11.59 -17.56
CA ILE A 8 -13.10 12.05 -18.91
C ILE A 8 -12.74 13.53 -18.85
N THR A 9 -11.54 13.90 -19.28
CA THR A 9 -11.11 15.31 -19.28
C THR A 9 -10.21 15.69 -20.44
N ASN A 10 -10.15 16.98 -20.69
CA ASN A 10 -9.21 17.65 -21.59
C ASN A 10 -8.33 18.66 -20.83
N LYS A 11 -8.32 18.59 -19.50
CA LYS A 11 -7.53 19.47 -18.63
C LYS A 11 -6.04 19.23 -18.82
N ARG A 12 -5.25 20.27 -18.54
CA ARG A 12 -3.84 20.33 -18.91
C ARG A 12 -2.90 19.75 -17.88
N ASP A 13 -3.34 19.68 -16.62
CA ASP A 13 -2.52 19.17 -15.52
C ASP A 13 -3.35 18.25 -14.62
N TYR A 14 -2.74 17.14 -14.23
CA TYR A 14 -3.36 16.12 -13.39
C TYR A 14 -2.28 15.28 -12.73
N THR A 15 -2.59 14.84 -11.51
CA THR A 15 -1.68 14.06 -10.67
C THR A 15 -2.45 12.91 -10.02
N LEU A 16 -1.85 11.73 -10.01
CA LEU A 16 -2.34 10.57 -9.29
C LEU A 16 -1.36 10.22 -8.17
N HIS A 17 -1.84 10.27 -6.94
CA HIS A 17 -1.16 9.65 -5.81
C HIS A 17 -1.68 8.22 -5.67
N PHE A 18 -0.82 7.22 -5.74
CA PHE A 18 -1.15 5.81 -5.57
C PHE A 18 -0.22 5.20 -4.52
N GLN A 19 -0.77 4.68 -3.43
CA GLN A 19 0.00 4.30 -2.24
C GLN A 19 0.90 5.47 -1.79
N ASN A 20 2.21 5.29 -1.79
CA ASN A 20 3.21 6.32 -1.45
C ASN A 20 3.89 6.93 -2.69
N ALA A 21 3.33 6.74 -3.89
CA ALA A 21 3.90 7.19 -5.15
C ALA A 21 3.08 8.32 -5.80
N GLU A 22 3.78 9.26 -6.44
CA GLU A 22 3.18 10.33 -7.26
C GLU A 22 3.45 10.08 -8.74
N TYR A 23 2.39 10.12 -9.53
CA TYR A 23 2.42 10.10 -11.00
C TYR A 23 1.80 11.39 -11.52
N THR A 24 2.60 12.17 -12.21
CA THR A 24 2.20 13.40 -12.87
C THR A 24 1.73 13.12 -14.28
N LYS A 25 1.07 14.09 -14.91
CA LYS A 25 0.74 14.04 -16.34
C LYS A 25 1.89 13.55 -17.24
N ASN A 26 3.12 13.98 -16.97
CA ASN A 26 4.26 13.60 -17.82
C ASN A 26 4.50 12.09 -17.77
N ASP A 27 4.29 11.45 -16.63
CA ASP A 27 4.43 9.99 -16.49
C ASP A 27 3.40 9.26 -17.36
N PHE A 28 2.15 9.73 -17.36
CA PHE A 28 1.11 9.20 -18.25
C PHE A 28 1.41 9.43 -19.74
N GLU A 29 1.82 10.64 -20.11
CA GLU A 29 2.10 10.98 -21.52
C GLU A 29 3.35 10.25 -22.04
N CYS A 30 4.39 10.09 -21.23
CA CYS A 30 5.58 9.29 -21.57
C CYS A 30 5.22 7.83 -21.80
N PHE A 31 4.39 7.25 -20.92
CA PHE A 31 3.89 5.88 -21.10
C PHE A 31 3.11 5.72 -22.42
N TYR A 32 2.34 6.74 -22.80
CA TYR A 32 1.52 6.78 -24.01
C TYR A 32 2.21 7.31 -25.28
N SER A 33 3.52 7.55 -25.23
CA SER A 33 4.26 8.17 -26.33
C SER A 33 4.35 7.32 -27.61
N HIS A 34 3.93 6.05 -27.56
CA HIS A 34 3.95 5.11 -28.69
C HIS A 34 2.60 5.07 -29.42
N GLU A 35 2.59 5.17 -30.77
CA GLU A 35 1.35 5.17 -31.55
C GLU A 35 0.48 3.91 -31.37
N ASP A 36 1.11 2.77 -31.04
CA ASP A 36 0.43 1.49 -30.87
C ASP A 36 -0.53 1.43 -29.66
N VAL A 37 -0.36 2.31 -28.67
CA VAL A 37 -1.22 2.40 -27.48
C VAL A 37 -2.23 3.54 -27.55
N MET A 38 -2.09 4.44 -28.53
CA MET A 38 -3.02 5.57 -28.74
C MET A 38 -4.45 5.08 -29.00
N GLY A 39 -5.41 5.60 -28.25
CA GLY A 39 -6.82 5.23 -28.36
C GLY A 39 -7.18 3.85 -27.82
N LYS A 40 -6.21 3.08 -27.30
CA LYS A 40 -6.46 1.83 -26.58
C LYS A 40 -6.53 2.10 -25.08
N GLU A 41 -7.36 1.35 -24.40
CA GLU A 41 -7.33 1.29 -22.94
C GLU A 41 -6.15 0.41 -22.51
N VAL A 42 -5.35 0.90 -21.57
CA VAL A 42 -4.24 0.16 -20.97
C VAL A 42 -4.33 0.24 -19.45
N GLU A 43 -3.82 -0.77 -18.77
CA GLU A 43 -3.65 -0.72 -17.34
C GLU A 43 -2.36 0.07 -17.03
N PHE A 44 -2.48 1.18 -16.31
CA PHE A 44 -1.34 2.05 -15.97
C PHE A 44 -0.75 1.68 -14.61
N LEU A 45 -1.62 1.36 -13.65
CA LEU A 45 -1.32 0.83 -12.31
C LEU A 45 -2.34 -0.27 -12.00
N PRO A 46 -2.09 -1.15 -11.01
CA PRO A 46 -3.00 -2.25 -10.69
C PRO A 46 -4.45 -1.80 -10.52
N GLY A 47 -5.33 -2.24 -11.43
CA GLY A 47 -6.75 -1.87 -11.46
C GLY A 47 -7.06 -0.40 -11.77
N ILE A 48 -6.11 0.37 -12.29
CA ILE A 48 -6.30 1.74 -12.79
C ILE A 48 -6.00 1.74 -14.27
N PHE A 49 -7.06 1.90 -15.06
CA PHE A 49 -6.98 1.88 -16.52
C PHE A 49 -7.00 3.31 -17.04
N TYR A 50 -6.16 3.55 -18.02
CA TYR A 50 -6.05 4.83 -18.69
C TYR A 50 -6.33 4.62 -20.17
N LYS A 51 -6.83 5.64 -20.85
CA LYS A 51 -6.99 5.68 -22.30
C LYS A 51 -6.73 7.10 -22.77
N PHE A 52 -5.78 7.26 -23.69
CA PHE A 52 -5.43 8.53 -24.28
C PHE A 52 -5.96 8.64 -25.70
N GLU A 53 -6.84 9.62 -25.96
CA GLU A 53 -7.38 9.89 -27.29
C GLU A 53 -6.99 11.28 -27.77
N LEU A 54 -6.47 11.36 -28.99
CA LEU A 54 -6.23 12.63 -29.66
C LEU A 54 -7.34 12.90 -30.66
N LYS A 55 -8.33 13.72 -30.28
CA LYS A 55 -9.38 14.15 -31.21
C LYS A 55 -8.84 15.24 -32.11
N ARG A 56 -8.63 14.89 -33.38
CA ARG A 56 -8.25 15.84 -34.44
C ARG A 56 -9.38 16.85 -34.66
N SER A 57 -9.04 18.13 -34.76
CA SER A 57 -10.02 19.14 -35.17
C SER A 57 -10.55 18.82 -36.57
N VAL A 58 -11.79 19.19 -36.86
CA VAL A 58 -12.40 19.03 -38.20
C VAL A 58 -11.54 19.73 -39.25
N LEU A 59 -10.99 20.90 -38.90
CA LEU A 59 -10.06 21.66 -39.73
C LEU A 59 -8.80 20.83 -40.08
N LEU A 60 -8.23 20.11 -39.11
CA LEU A 60 -7.08 19.24 -39.33
C LEU A 60 -7.39 18.09 -40.28
N LYS A 61 -8.55 17.43 -40.11
CA LYS A 61 -8.97 16.34 -41.00
C LYS A 61 -9.06 16.83 -42.45
N ASN A 62 -9.62 18.02 -42.64
CA ASN A 62 -9.75 18.63 -43.96
C ASN A 62 -8.40 19.04 -44.54
N ILE A 63 -7.51 19.64 -43.75
CA ILE A 63 -6.16 20.02 -44.20
C ILE A 63 -5.34 18.79 -44.59
N VAL A 64 -5.36 17.72 -43.77
CA VAL A 64 -4.66 16.47 -44.09
C VAL A 64 -5.24 15.82 -45.35
N ALA A 65 -6.57 15.81 -45.50
CA ALA A 65 -7.21 15.27 -46.70
C ALA A 65 -6.80 16.02 -47.96
N VAL A 66 -6.72 17.36 -47.91
CA VAL A 66 -6.25 18.19 -49.03
C VAL A 66 -4.76 17.96 -49.32
N LEU A 67 -3.92 17.83 -48.29
CA LEU A 67 -2.50 17.57 -48.47
C LEU A 67 -2.22 16.18 -49.06
N CYS A 68 -3.01 15.15 -48.69
CA CYS A 68 -2.92 13.82 -49.30
C CYS A 68 -3.30 13.78 -50.79
N LEU A 69 -4.02 14.79 -51.30
CA LEU A 69 -4.33 14.93 -52.73
C LEU A 69 -3.15 15.51 -53.53
N TYR A 70 -2.23 16.20 -52.86
CA TYR A 70 -1.01 16.70 -53.48
C TYR A 70 0.11 15.67 -53.30
N ASN A 71 0.44 14.93 -54.36
CA ASN A 71 1.51 13.90 -54.40
C ASN A 71 2.95 14.44 -54.14
N GLY A 72 3.10 15.67 -53.67
CA GLY A 72 4.38 16.33 -53.43
C GLY A 72 4.88 16.11 -52.01
N GLU A 73 6.08 15.53 -51.90
CA GLU A 73 6.90 15.40 -50.69
C GLU A 73 6.29 14.55 -49.56
N SER A 74 6.38 13.23 -49.74
CA SER A 74 5.93 12.20 -48.79
C SER A 74 6.49 12.32 -47.37
N GLN A 75 7.61 13.01 -47.16
CA GLN A 75 8.17 13.24 -45.81
C GLN A 75 7.48 14.39 -45.08
N LEU A 76 7.16 15.50 -45.75
CA LEU A 76 6.46 16.64 -45.14
C LEU A 76 5.02 16.25 -44.78
N ILE A 77 4.35 15.48 -45.63
CA ILE A 77 3.00 14.93 -45.37
C ILE A 77 2.98 13.97 -44.17
N LYS A 78 4.09 13.31 -43.85
CA LYS A 78 4.21 12.46 -42.64
C LYS A 78 4.45 13.29 -41.37
N LEU A 79 5.22 14.38 -41.45
CA LEU A 79 5.56 15.24 -40.31
C LEU A 79 4.45 16.25 -39.95
N LEU A 80 3.76 16.79 -40.94
CA LEU A 80 2.69 17.78 -40.78
C LEU A 80 1.57 17.32 -39.84
N PRO A 81 1.00 16.11 -39.98
CA PRO A 81 -0.02 15.61 -39.06
C PRO A 81 0.46 15.58 -37.62
N LYS A 82 1.75 15.32 -37.36
CA LYS A 82 2.33 15.29 -36.02
C LYS A 82 2.38 16.69 -35.39
N ILE A 83 2.93 17.67 -36.13
CA ILE A 83 2.99 19.08 -35.73
C ILE A 83 1.58 19.67 -35.56
N LEU A 84 0.68 19.33 -36.47
CA LEU A 84 -0.71 19.78 -36.46
C LEU A 84 -1.51 19.15 -35.31
N ASN A 85 -1.26 17.88 -34.98
CA ASN A 85 -1.84 17.22 -33.81
C ASN A 85 -1.35 17.85 -32.50
N GLU A 86 -0.07 18.19 -32.41
CA GLU A 86 0.49 18.92 -31.25
C GLU A 86 -0.16 20.30 -31.07
N LYS A 87 -0.43 21.01 -32.18
CA LYS A 87 -0.90 22.40 -32.15
C LYS A 87 -2.43 22.55 -32.08
N PHE A 88 -3.18 21.60 -32.65
CA PHE A 88 -4.65 21.71 -32.80
C PHE A 88 -5.42 20.46 -32.35
N GLY A 89 -4.75 19.39 -31.93
CA GLY A 89 -5.40 18.21 -31.39
C GLY A 89 -5.99 18.49 -30.01
N LYS A 90 -7.25 18.11 -29.80
CA LYS A 90 -7.82 18.09 -28.45
C LYS A 90 -7.47 16.75 -27.80
N LYS A 91 -6.54 16.78 -26.85
CA LYS A 91 -6.23 15.64 -25.99
C LYS A 91 -7.43 15.36 -25.09
N ILE A 92 -7.91 14.12 -25.10
CA ILE A 92 -8.94 13.62 -24.20
C ILE A 92 -8.35 12.41 -23.49
N ILE A 93 -8.42 12.44 -22.17
CA ILE A 93 -7.98 11.35 -21.32
C ILE A 93 -9.22 10.73 -20.70
N THR A 94 -9.29 9.41 -20.69
CA THR A 94 -10.27 8.64 -19.93
C THR A 94 -9.52 7.81 -18.91
N ILE A 95 -9.94 7.86 -17.66
CA ILE A 95 -9.33 7.09 -16.58
C ILE A 95 -10.43 6.33 -15.85
N GLN A 96 -10.23 5.03 -15.65
CA GLN A 96 -11.12 4.17 -14.89
C GLN A 96 -10.40 3.65 -13.65
N PHE A 97 -11.00 3.88 -12.49
CA PHE A 97 -10.54 3.36 -11.21
C PHE A 97 -11.38 2.15 -10.83
N LYS A 98 -10.75 0.97 -10.84
CA LYS A 98 -11.38 -0.30 -10.44
C LYS A 98 -10.77 -0.88 -9.18
N ASN A 99 -9.53 -0.52 -8.84
CA ASN A 99 -8.90 -0.94 -7.60
C ASN A 99 -9.64 -0.33 -6.40
N ILE A 100 -10.35 -1.14 -5.61
CA ILE A 100 -10.99 -0.68 -4.36
C ILE A 100 -10.14 -0.98 -3.13
N ARG A 101 -9.05 -1.73 -3.31
CA ARG A 101 -8.17 -2.17 -2.25
C ARG A 101 -7.27 -1.04 -1.78
N ASP A 102 -6.57 -0.39 -2.69
CA ASP A 102 -5.44 0.47 -2.35
C ASP A 102 -5.84 1.94 -2.19
N SER A 103 -5.04 2.68 -1.42
CA SER A 103 -5.22 4.12 -1.28
C SER A 103 -4.73 4.83 -2.53
N TYR A 104 -5.55 5.74 -3.04
CA TYR A 104 -5.15 6.67 -4.08
C TYR A 104 -5.96 7.97 -4.03
N SER A 105 -5.40 9.03 -4.58
CA SER A 105 -6.08 10.32 -4.76
C SER A 105 -5.73 10.89 -6.11
N PHE A 106 -6.74 11.35 -6.84
CA PHE A 106 -6.60 11.95 -8.15
C PHE A 106 -6.91 13.43 -8.09
N PHE A 107 -6.01 14.21 -8.69
CA PHE A 107 -6.03 15.66 -8.67
C PHE A 107 -6.06 16.21 -10.09
N ILE A 108 -6.78 17.31 -10.28
CA ILE A 108 -6.85 18.05 -11.53
C ILE A 108 -6.68 19.51 -11.21
N ASP A 109 -5.75 20.18 -11.88
CA ASP A 109 -5.42 21.57 -11.58
C ASP A 109 -5.21 21.80 -10.06
N GLN A 110 -4.57 20.82 -9.39
CA GLN A 110 -4.32 20.75 -7.93
C GLN A 110 -5.54 20.54 -7.03
N GLU A 111 -6.76 20.42 -7.58
CA GLU A 111 -7.95 20.10 -6.81
C GLU A 111 -8.16 18.58 -6.75
N LYS A 112 -8.37 18.04 -5.55
CA LYS A 112 -8.69 16.61 -5.37
C LYS A 112 -10.10 16.35 -5.91
N VAL A 113 -10.21 15.55 -6.96
CA VAL A 113 -11.50 15.23 -7.61
C VAL A 113 -12.02 13.85 -7.29
N TYR A 114 -11.13 12.92 -6.95
CA TYR A 114 -11.48 11.55 -6.59
C TYR A 114 -10.44 10.95 -5.65
N GLY A 115 -10.83 9.96 -4.87
CA GLY A 115 -9.89 9.19 -4.07
C GLY A 115 -10.54 7.98 -3.45
N ASN A 116 -9.70 7.00 -3.14
CA ASN A 116 -10.03 5.85 -2.33
C ASN A 116 -9.05 5.79 -1.18
N GLU A 117 -9.56 5.46 -0.01
CA GLU A 117 -8.73 5.13 1.14
C GLU A 117 -8.79 3.63 1.34
N LYS A 118 -7.63 2.97 1.41
CA LYS A 118 -7.53 1.54 1.68
C LYS A 118 -8.28 1.24 2.97
N LYS A 119 -9.37 0.49 2.86
CA LYS A 119 -10.13 -0.01 4.00
C LYS A 119 -9.39 -1.22 4.57
N PHE A 120 -8.39 -0.94 5.38
CA PHE A 120 -7.69 -1.98 6.12
C PHE A 120 -8.67 -2.61 7.12
N GLN A 121 -8.77 -3.95 7.13
CA GLN A 121 -9.70 -4.67 8.02
C GLN A 121 -9.21 -4.70 9.48
N GLY A 122 -8.02 -4.16 9.79
CA GLY A 122 -7.55 -3.90 11.15
C GLY A 122 -7.70 -2.43 11.54
N LYS A 123 -7.57 -2.15 12.84
CA LYS A 123 -7.65 -0.77 13.34
C LYS A 123 -6.38 -0.01 12.95
N ASP A 124 -6.54 1.15 12.29
CA ASP A 124 -5.45 2.00 11.81
C ASP A 124 -4.88 2.89 12.94
N GLU A 125 -4.47 2.26 14.06
CA GLU A 125 -4.10 2.96 15.30
C GLU A 125 -2.65 3.50 15.28
N ALA A 126 -1.79 3.07 14.35
CA ALA A 126 -0.35 3.34 14.39
C ALA A 126 0.18 4.46 13.47
N LYS A 127 -0.68 5.09 12.66
CA LYS A 127 -0.24 6.14 11.71
C LYS A 127 0.00 7.52 12.35
N PHE A 128 -0.35 7.71 13.61
CA PHE A 128 -0.08 8.95 14.34
C PHE A 128 1.16 8.79 15.22
N GLN A 129 2.33 8.99 14.65
CA GLN A 129 3.56 9.08 15.42
C GLN A 129 3.81 10.58 15.64
N TYR A 130 3.75 11.06 16.88
CA TYR A 130 4.29 12.36 17.25
C TYR A 130 5.75 12.19 17.70
N GLU A 131 6.49 13.28 17.83
CA GLU A 131 7.71 13.24 18.64
C GLU A 131 7.33 13.16 20.14
N TYR A 132 8.17 12.45 20.89
CA TYR A 132 7.91 12.13 22.29
C TYR A 132 9.16 12.39 23.12
N GLU A 133 8.96 13.06 24.25
CA GLU A 133 10.03 13.32 25.23
C GLU A 133 9.91 12.36 26.41
N TYR A 134 11.05 11.75 26.76
CA TYR A 134 11.15 10.86 27.92
C TYR A 134 10.97 11.66 29.21
N VAL A 135 9.98 11.28 30.02
CA VAL A 135 9.82 11.83 31.37
C VAL A 135 10.73 11.04 32.30
N LYS A 136 11.70 11.71 32.93
CA LYS A 136 12.69 11.06 33.79
C LYS A 136 12.08 10.62 35.13
N GLU A 137 11.37 9.50 35.08
CA GLU A 137 10.81 8.77 36.23
C GLU A 137 11.36 7.34 36.28
N GLU A 138 11.26 6.71 37.46
CA GLU A 138 11.53 5.27 37.60
C GLU A 138 10.45 4.49 36.83
N PRO A 139 10.84 3.46 36.06
CA PRO A 139 9.89 2.67 35.29
C PRO A 139 8.91 1.93 36.20
N GLU A 140 7.64 1.91 35.80
CA GLU A 140 6.59 1.17 36.50
C GLU A 140 6.46 -0.24 35.95
N TYR A 141 6.07 -1.19 36.81
CA TYR A 141 5.93 -2.60 36.50
C TYR A 141 4.48 -3.00 36.73
N LEU A 142 3.65 -2.92 35.68
CA LEU A 142 2.20 -3.06 35.79
C LEU A 142 1.63 -4.07 34.80
N GLU A 143 0.43 -4.55 35.11
CA GLU A 143 -0.44 -5.18 34.13
C GLU A 143 -1.18 -4.09 33.35
N ILE A 144 -1.01 -4.10 32.03
CA ILE A 144 -1.61 -3.13 31.12
C ILE A 144 -2.62 -3.79 30.18
N PRO A 145 -3.69 -3.07 29.80
CA PRO A 145 -4.67 -3.55 28.83
C PRO A 145 -4.05 -3.70 27.44
N THR A 146 -4.11 -4.90 26.90
CA THR A 146 -3.50 -5.28 25.62
C THR A 146 -4.10 -4.51 24.45
N GLU A 147 -5.38 -4.17 24.51
CA GLU A 147 -6.07 -3.35 23.50
C GLU A 147 -5.40 -1.98 23.28
N ARG A 148 -4.75 -1.41 24.30
CA ARG A 148 -4.11 -0.08 24.25
C ARG A 148 -2.67 -0.14 23.74
N ILE A 149 -2.11 -1.33 23.54
CA ILE A 149 -0.74 -1.52 23.02
C ILE A 149 -0.79 -1.50 21.51
N LEU A 150 -0.07 -0.65 20.79
CA LEU A 150 -0.06 -0.70 19.32
C LEU A 150 0.56 -2.00 18.80
N PHE A 151 0.13 -2.49 17.63
CA PHE A 151 0.85 -3.59 16.97
C PHE A 151 2.28 -3.16 16.63
N PRO A 152 3.25 -4.09 16.62
CA PRO A 152 4.62 -3.75 16.28
C PRO A 152 4.72 -3.28 14.83
N CYS A 153 5.36 -2.13 14.62
CA CYS A 153 5.62 -1.60 13.28
C CYS A 153 6.85 -2.23 12.63
N ARG A 154 7.65 -3.00 13.39
CA ARG A 154 8.86 -3.69 12.93
C ARG A 154 9.08 -4.97 13.72
N THR A 155 9.58 -5.99 13.04
CA THR A 155 10.11 -7.22 13.64
C THR A 155 11.63 -7.16 13.64
N GLY A 156 12.26 -7.47 14.78
CA GLY A 156 13.73 -7.53 14.85
C GLY A 156 14.31 -8.68 14.02
N GLY A 157 15.47 -8.43 13.40
CA GLY A 157 16.21 -9.38 12.56
C GLY A 157 15.81 -9.38 11.07
N GLU A 158 16.58 -10.07 10.23
CA GLU A 158 16.43 -10.12 8.76
C GLU A 158 15.22 -10.94 8.26
N GLY A 159 14.13 -11.00 9.03
CA GLY A 159 12.86 -11.61 8.61
C GLY A 159 12.73 -13.13 8.78
N THR A 160 13.72 -13.82 9.35
CA THR A 160 13.64 -15.28 9.61
C THR A 160 13.10 -15.63 11.00
N ARG A 161 12.97 -14.66 11.91
CA ARG A 161 12.54 -14.90 13.30
C ARG A 161 11.03 -15.03 13.47
N CYS A 162 10.25 -14.58 12.49
CA CYS A 162 8.79 -14.61 12.51
C CYS A 162 8.29 -15.47 11.35
N SER A 163 7.63 -16.59 11.64
CA SER A 163 7.11 -17.51 10.61
C SER A 163 6.11 -16.83 9.68
N LEU A 164 5.26 -15.95 10.20
CA LEU A 164 4.32 -15.18 9.38
C LEU A 164 5.02 -14.28 8.37
N LYS A 165 6.05 -13.53 8.81
CA LYS A 165 6.86 -12.69 7.93
C LYS A 165 7.58 -13.53 6.87
N GLY A 166 8.05 -14.71 7.27
CA GLY A 166 8.60 -15.71 6.34
C GLY A 166 7.59 -16.10 5.26
N VAL A 167 6.38 -16.51 5.65
CA VAL A 167 5.31 -16.88 4.69
C VAL A 167 4.96 -15.71 3.77
N PHE A 168 4.73 -14.51 4.29
CA PHE A 168 4.36 -13.36 3.45
C PHE A 168 5.50 -12.95 2.50
N ARG A 169 6.76 -13.13 2.92
CA ARG A 169 7.94 -12.93 2.08
C ARG A 169 8.02 -13.96 0.96
N GLU A 170 7.89 -15.25 1.27
CA GLU A 170 7.92 -16.33 0.27
C GLU A 170 6.77 -16.19 -0.74
N GLU A 171 5.61 -15.72 -0.28
CA GLU A 171 4.46 -15.41 -1.14
C GLU A 171 4.62 -14.10 -1.93
N GLY A 172 5.70 -13.34 -1.72
CA GLY A 172 5.97 -12.10 -2.45
C GLY A 172 5.02 -10.94 -2.13
N ILE A 173 4.22 -11.07 -1.06
CA ILE A 173 3.23 -10.06 -0.62
C ILE A 173 3.72 -9.18 0.52
N PHE A 174 5.02 -9.25 0.82
CA PHE A 174 5.67 -8.44 1.84
C PHE A 174 6.70 -7.51 1.22
N THR A 175 6.60 -6.21 1.51
CA THR A 175 7.59 -5.24 1.02
C THR A 175 8.69 -5.06 2.06
N THR A 176 9.94 -5.29 1.66
CA THR A 176 11.11 -4.80 2.40
C THR A 176 11.96 -3.93 1.48
N CYS A 177 12.71 -3.01 2.08
CA CYS A 177 13.66 -2.14 1.38
C CYS A 177 14.79 -2.89 0.64
N THR A 178 14.91 -4.21 0.83
CA THR A 178 15.94 -5.08 0.27
C THR A 178 15.53 -5.81 -1.00
N TYR A 179 14.25 -5.79 -1.39
CA TYR A 179 13.76 -6.42 -2.60
C TYR A 179 13.26 -5.37 -3.58
N GLU A 180 13.36 -5.63 -4.88
CA GLU A 180 12.84 -4.80 -5.99
C GLU A 180 11.29 -4.76 -6.00
N ASN A 181 10.66 -4.66 -4.83
CA ASN A 181 9.23 -4.62 -4.64
C ASN A 181 8.77 -3.18 -4.82
N HIS A 182 8.31 -2.88 -6.04
CA HIS A 182 7.77 -1.57 -6.41
C HIS A 182 6.30 -1.40 -6.01
N TYR A 183 5.63 -2.50 -5.64
CA TYR A 183 4.25 -2.52 -5.16
C TYR A 183 4.18 -2.97 -3.70
N ILE A 184 3.33 -2.31 -2.90
CA ILE A 184 3.12 -2.65 -1.49
C ILE A 184 1.82 -3.41 -1.32
N PHE A 185 1.91 -4.73 -1.09
CA PHE A 185 0.74 -5.51 -0.66
C PHE A 185 0.50 -5.26 0.83
N PHE A 186 1.43 -5.67 1.68
CA PHE A 186 1.39 -5.46 3.13
C PHE A 186 2.68 -4.83 3.62
N ASP A 187 2.56 -3.82 4.47
CA ASP A 187 3.65 -3.43 5.36
C ASP A 187 3.70 -4.34 6.63
N GLU A 188 4.74 -4.18 7.48
CA GLU A 188 4.87 -5.00 8.69
C GLU A 188 3.69 -4.85 9.64
N TYR A 189 3.17 -3.62 9.77
CA TYR A 189 2.09 -3.31 10.69
C TYR A 189 0.77 -3.93 10.22
N GLU A 190 0.45 -3.78 8.94
CA GLU A 190 -0.73 -4.37 8.30
C GLU A 190 -0.68 -5.90 8.39
N MET A 191 0.49 -6.51 8.16
CA MET A 191 0.69 -7.95 8.35
C MET A 191 0.35 -8.38 9.78
N HIS A 192 0.87 -7.68 10.79
CA HIS A 192 0.60 -8.01 12.19
C HIS A 192 -0.87 -7.82 12.58
N CYS A 193 -1.47 -6.71 12.16
CA CYS A 193 -2.88 -6.46 12.42
C CYS A 193 -3.78 -7.50 11.74
N LEU A 194 -3.43 -7.98 10.55
CA LEU A 194 -4.20 -9.00 9.84
C LEU A 194 -4.28 -10.31 10.63
N THR A 195 -3.22 -10.71 11.35
CA THR A 195 -3.24 -11.91 12.21
C THR A 195 -4.32 -11.88 13.30
N ALA A 196 -4.59 -10.69 13.83
CA ALA A 196 -5.57 -10.52 14.91
C ALA A 196 -6.99 -10.45 14.38
N ASN A 197 -7.17 -10.17 13.09
CA ASN A 197 -8.49 -9.98 12.47
C ASN A 197 -8.89 -11.11 11.50
N SER A 198 -7.96 -12.00 11.13
CA SER A 198 -8.23 -13.19 10.31
C SER A 198 -7.79 -14.46 11.03
N GLU A 199 -8.74 -15.38 11.25
CA GLU A 199 -8.42 -16.70 11.78
C GLU A 199 -7.55 -17.49 10.79
N GLU A 200 -7.81 -17.34 9.49
CA GLU A 200 -7.03 -18.00 8.45
C GLU A 200 -5.55 -17.64 8.61
N VAL A 201 -5.21 -16.34 8.68
CA VAL A 201 -3.82 -15.90 8.88
C VAL A 201 -3.28 -16.30 10.26
N ARG A 202 -4.12 -16.27 11.30
CA ARG A 202 -3.73 -16.70 12.66
C ARG A 202 -3.34 -18.17 12.74
N ASN A 203 -3.86 -19.03 11.85
CA ASN A 203 -3.49 -20.45 11.84
C ASN A 203 -2.01 -20.68 11.54
N ILE A 204 -1.37 -19.81 10.74
CA ILE A 204 0.09 -19.85 10.53
C ILE A 204 0.82 -19.72 11.88
N CYS A 205 0.39 -18.79 12.73
CA CYS A 205 0.96 -18.59 14.06
C CYS A 205 0.66 -19.76 15.01
N LYS A 206 -0.52 -20.39 14.92
CA LYS A 206 -0.88 -21.58 15.73
C LYS A 206 0.04 -22.77 15.45
N MET A 207 0.58 -22.88 14.24
CA MET A 207 1.54 -23.93 13.87
C MET A 207 2.97 -23.63 14.33
N CYS A 208 3.25 -22.40 14.80
CA CYS A 208 4.58 -22.00 15.25
C CYS A 208 4.76 -22.25 16.75
N ASN A 209 5.65 -23.19 17.10
CA ASN A 209 5.97 -23.53 18.49
C ASN A 209 6.41 -22.31 19.33
N ASN A 210 7.15 -21.38 18.71
CA ASN A 210 7.66 -20.21 19.42
C ASN A 210 6.54 -19.24 19.82
N CYS A 211 5.55 -19.04 18.94
CA CYS A 211 4.35 -18.26 19.24
C CYS A 211 3.51 -18.97 20.32
N MET A 212 3.23 -20.27 20.12
CA MET A 212 2.35 -21.04 21.02
C MET A 212 2.90 -21.16 22.43
N LYS A 213 4.20 -21.43 22.59
CA LYS A 213 4.85 -21.45 23.91
C LYS A 213 4.72 -20.10 24.63
N THR A 214 4.87 -18.99 23.90
CA THR A 214 4.72 -17.65 24.47
C THR A 214 3.28 -17.41 24.93
N ILE A 215 2.29 -17.83 24.13
CA ILE A 215 0.86 -17.71 24.44
C ILE A 215 0.50 -18.53 25.67
N GLU A 216 0.97 -19.77 25.77
CA GLU A 216 0.75 -20.66 26.92
C GLU A 216 1.32 -20.04 28.21
N LEU A 217 2.56 -19.54 28.17
CA LEU A 217 3.17 -18.86 29.31
C LEU A 217 2.37 -17.64 29.78
N MET A 218 1.83 -16.85 28.83
CA MET A 218 0.97 -15.71 29.16
C MET A 218 -0.37 -16.15 29.75
N LYS A 219 -1.01 -17.20 29.21
CA LYS A 219 -2.28 -17.75 29.71
C LYS A 219 -2.16 -18.36 31.10
N GLU A 220 -1.05 -19.03 31.39
CA GLU A 220 -0.79 -19.64 32.69
C GLU A 220 -0.40 -18.60 33.76
N GLY A 221 -0.28 -17.31 33.40
CA GLY A 221 0.21 -16.27 34.31
C GLY A 221 1.68 -16.49 34.74
N ARG A 222 2.35 -17.45 34.10
CA ARG A 222 3.74 -17.87 34.35
C ARG A 222 4.76 -17.09 33.55
N PHE A 223 4.29 -16.17 32.72
CA PHE A 223 5.15 -15.14 32.20
C PHE A 223 5.65 -14.32 33.39
N ILE A 224 6.88 -14.59 33.80
CA ILE A 224 7.58 -13.80 34.80
C ILE A 224 7.82 -12.45 34.13
N GLY A 225 6.87 -11.55 34.32
CA GLY A 225 7.07 -10.14 34.07
C GLY A 225 8.37 -9.70 34.73
N PRO A 226 9.02 -8.68 34.18
CA PRO A 226 10.38 -8.31 34.58
C PRO A 226 10.48 -8.12 36.10
N THR A 227 11.41 -8.85 36.73
CA THR A 227 11.89 -8.58 38.08
C THR A 227 13.25 -7.89 37.95
N LYS A 228 13.58 -6.97 38.85
CA LYS A 228 14.87 -6.27 38.89
C LYS A 228 16.03 -7.28 38.74
N GLY A 229 16.70 -7.30 37.57
CA GLY A 229 17.78 -8.24 37.25
C GLY A 229 17.52 -9.25 36.12
N ASN A 230 16.34 -9.25 35.46
CA ASN A 230 16.05 -10.13 34.31
C ASN A 230 15.34 -9.37 33.16
N ASP A 231 16.07 -8.46 32.52
CA ASP A 231 15.52 -7.52 31.52
C ASP A 231 15.47 -8.08 30.08
N SER A 232 16.11 -9.21 29.80
CA SER A 232 16.28 -9.70 28.41
C SER A 232 14.97 -10.17 27.75
N ASP A 233 13.96 -10.53 28.55
CA ASP A 233 12.63 -10.95 28.08
C ASP A 233 11.49 -10.05 28.58
N CYS A 234 11.76 -8.75 28.84
CA CYS A 234 10.77 -7.78 29.34
C CYS A 234 9.96 -7.09 28.22
N LEU A 235 8.63 -6.96 28.38
CA LEU A 235 7.81 -6.18 27.43
C LEU A 235 7.93 -4.76 27.91
N THR A 236 8.63 -3.94 27.15
CA THR A 236 8.85 -2.55 27.50
C THR A 236 7.99 -1.70 26.59
N VAL A 237 7.23 -0.78 27.19
CA VAL A 237 6.37 0.13 26.45
C VAL A 237 6.59 1.57 26.90
N GLY A 238 6.49 2.49 25.94
CA GLY A 238 6.29 3.90 26.20
C GLY A 238 4.79 4.18 26.31
N GLU A 239 4.34 4.76 27.43
CA GLU A 239 2.97 5.25 27.60
C GLU A 239 2.87 6.71 27.17
N TYR A 240 1.84 7.00 26.38
CA TYR A 240 1.48 8.33 25.96
C TYR A 240 -0.04 8.43 25.74
N ASP A 241 -0.70 9.38 26.43
CA ASP A 241 -2.15 9.60 26.37
C ASP A 241 -2.99 8.31 26.48
N GLY A 242 -2.56 7.39 27.35
CA GLY A 242 -3.21 6.10 27.59
C GLY A 242 -2.94 5.03 26.52
N ILE A 243 -2.13 5.31 25.50
CA ILE A 243 -1.70 4.37 24.46
C ILE A 243 -0.27 3.89 24.78
N TYR A 244 0.02 2.62 24.49
CA TYR A 244 1.32 2.02 24.71
C TYR A 244 2.03 1.71 23.38
N ILE A 245 3.21 2.29 23.19
CA ILE A 245 4.11 2.04 22.05
C ILE A 245 5.15 1.01 22.48
N ILE A 246 5.37 -0.03 21.67
CA ILE A 246 6.32 -1.09 22.01
C ILE A 246 7.75 -0.58 21.80
N GLU A 247 8.56 -0.63 22.86
CA GLU A 247 10.01 -0.38 22.80
C GLU A 247 10.79 -1.70 22.72
N ASN A 248 10.34 -2.72 23.44
CA ASN A 248 10.91 -4.06 23.42
C ASN A 248 9.83 -5.11 23.65
N GLY A 249 10.02 -6.33 23.11
CA GLY A 249 9.06 -7.42 23.28
C GLY A 249 7.97 -7.49 22.19
N ASN A 250 8.28 -7.06 20.97
CA ASN A 250 7.36 -7.06 19.81
C ASN A 250 6.59 -8.37 19.64
N HIS A 251 7.28 -9.52 19.75
CA HIS A 251 6.64 -10.83 19.60
C HIS A 251 5.59 -11.11 20.68
N ARG A 252 5.79 -10.64 21.92
CA ARG A 252 4.86 -10.84 23.03
C ARG A 252 3.63 -9.95 22.90
N ALA A 253 3.82 -8.67 22.60
CA ALA A 253 2.71 -7.78 22.29
C ALA A 253 1.88 -8.32 21.10
N CYS A 254 2.55 -8.78 20.03
CA CYS A 254 1.89 -9.41 18.89
C CYS A 254 1.07 -10.65 19.31
N CYS A 255 1.66 -11.58 20.07
CA CYS A 255 0.96 -12.79 20.53
C CYS A 255 -0.22 -12.45 21.43
N ALA A 256 -0.06 -11.52 22.37
CA ALA A 256 -1.13 -11.11 23.27
C ALA A 256 -2.32 -10.52 22.49
N LYS A 257 -2.05 -9.57 21.57
CA LYS A 257 -3.11 -8.97 20.75
C LYS A 257 -3.75 -9.99 19.81
N ALA A 258 -2.94 -10.77 19.07
CA ALA A 258 -3.46 -11.71 18.08
C ALA A 258 -4.27 -12.85 18.69
N PHE A 259 -4.01 -13.23 19.94
CA PHE A 259 -4.69 -14.33 20.62
C PHE A 259 -5.65 -13.90 21.74
N GLY A 260 -5.95 -12.59 21.84
CA GLY A 260 -6.98 -12.08 22.73
C GLY A 260 -6.65 -12.20 24.22
N ILE A 261 -5.37 -12.05 24.59
CA ILE A 261 -4.95 -11.94 25.98
C ILE A 261 -5.29 -10.53 26.44
N SER A 262 -6.10 -10.37 27.49
CA SER A 262 -6.63 -9.06 27.90
C SER A 262 -5.58 -8.18 28.58
N LEU A 263 -4.76 -8.76 29.45
CA LEU A 263 -3.77 -8.05 30.26
C LEU A 263 -2.39 -8.64 30.05
N VAL A 264 -1.37 -7.78 29.99
CA VAL A 264 0.04 -8.20 29.92
C VAL A 264 0.88 -7.42 30.91
N LYS A 265 1.87 -8.10 31.52
CA LYS A 265 2.85 -7.46 32.39
C LYS A 265 3.90 -6.75 31.55
N ALA A 266 4.12 -5.46 31.82
CA ALA A 266 5.06 -4.62 31.09
C ALA A 266 5.85 -3.70 32.02
N LYS A 267 7.06 -3.34 31.57
CA LYS A 267 7.82 -2.19 32.07
C LYS A 267 7.37 -0.96 31.30
N ILE A 268 6.94 0.07 32.02
CA ILE A 268 6.36 1.28 31.43
C ILE A 268 7.34 2.43 31.62
N HIS A 269 7.69 3.07 30.52
CA HIS A 269 8.31 4.39 30.48
C HIS A 269 7.23 5.43 30.15
N LYS A 270 7.21 6.55 30.87
CA LYS A 270 6.26 7.63 30.58
C LYS A 270 6.86 8.61 29.59
N TYR A 271 6.06 8.98 28.61
CA TYR A 271 6.40 9.99 27.61
C TYR A 271 5.36 11.09 27.60
N ARG A 272 5.80 12.28 27.18
CA ARG A 272 4.92 13.40 26.89
C ARG A 272 4.94 13.67 25.38
N ARG A 273 3.77 13.93 24.78
CA ARG A 273 3.70 14.47 23.41
C ARG A 273 4.47 15.78 23.35
N THR A 274 5.27 15.94 22.32
CA THR A 274 5.59 17.28 21.85
C THR A 274 4.48 17.79 20.92
N GLU A 275 4.53 19.06 20.54
CA GLU A 275 3.63 19.60 19.51
C GLU A 275 4.06 19.21 18.09
N GLU A 276 5.21 18.55 17.95
CA GLU A 276 5.79 18.17 16.65
C GLU A 276 5.21 16.84 16.14
N LEU A 277 4.55 16.90 14.99
CA LEU A 277 4.15 15.72 14.22
C LEU A 277 5.41 15.07 13.63
N ARG A 278 5.52 13.74 13.74
CA ARG A 278 6.53 13.01 12.98
C ARG A 278 6.17 13.19 11.50
N LYS A 279 7.13 13.75 10.77
CA LYS A 279 7.16 14.07 9.34
C LYS A 279 6.06 13.39 8.52
N GLU A 280 5.26 14.19 7.80
CA GLU A 280 4.25 13.67 6.87
C GLU A 280 4.83 12.60 5.93
N PRO A 281 4.04 11.57 5.56
CA PRO A 281 4.50 10.56 4.62
C PRO A 281 4.99 11.22 3.34
N GLU A 282 6.28 11.06 3.03
CA GLU A 282 6.82 11.59 1.78
C GLU A 282 6.25 10.80 0.60
N VAL A 283 5.71 11.52 -0.37
CA VAL A 283 5.29 10.93 -1.64
C VAL A 283 6.52 10.81 -2.55
N ILE A 284 6.78 9.59 -3.01
CA ILE A 284 7.93 9.27 -3.86
C ILE A 284 7.58 9.61 -5.31
N LYS A 285 8.45 10.37 -5.98
CA LYS A 285 8.30 10.74 -7.39
C LYS A 285 9.17 9.87 -8.29
N GLY A 286 8.79 9.74 -9.56
CA GLY A 286 9.59 9.05 -10.56
C GLY A 286 9.64 7.54 -10.40
N ILE A 287 8.61 6.95 -9.79
CA ILE A 287 8.45 5.49 -9.74
C ILE A 287 7.98 5.00 -11.11
N ASP A 288 8.69 4.01 -11.65
CA ASP A 288 8.35 3.36 -12.91
C ASP A 288 7.05 2.55 -12.77
N ASN A 289 6.01 2.94 -13.50
CA ASN A 289 4.70 2.30 -13.42
C ASN A 289 4.71 0.86 -13.97
N GLN A 290 5.59 0.55 -14.94
CA GLN A 290 5.70 -0.81 -15.47
C GLN A 290 6.28 -1.74 -14.40
N LYS A 291 7.30 -1.28 -13.65
CA LYS A 291 7.85 -2.07 -12.54
C LYS A 291 6.83 -2.31 -11.42
N VAL A 292 5.93 -1.36 -11.19
CA VAL A 292 4.83 -1.52 -10.23
C VAL A 292 3.88 -2.62 -10.70
N LEU A 293 3.45 -2.59 -11.96
CA LEU A 293 2.59 -3.60 -12.57
C LEU A 293 3.26 -4.98 -12.54
N ASP A 294 4.53 -5.07 -12.94
CA ASP A 294 5.28 -6.32 -12.96
C ASP A 294 5.43 -6.88 -11.54
N SER A 295 5.75 -6.03 -10.56
CA SER A 295 5.85 -6.43 -9.16
C SER A 295 4.52 -6.93 -8.61
N PHE A 296 3.40 -6.31 -8.99
CA PHE A 296 2.06 -6.73 -8.58
C PHE A 296 1.66 -8.06 -9.22
N TYR A 297 1.78 -8.17 -10.55
CA TYR A 297 1.31 -9.34 -11.29
C TYR A 297 2.19 -10.57 -11.11
N ARG A 298 3.50 -10.40 -10.83
CA ARG A 298 4.43 -11.51 -10.57
C ARG A 298 3.94 -12.48 -9.50
N VAL A 299 3.30 -11.97 -8.44
CA VAL A 299 2.75 -12.79 -7.34
C VAL A 299 1.64 -13.72 -7.85
N PHE A 300 0.77 -13.22 -8.72
CA PHE A 300 -0.35 -13.97 -9.27
C PHE A 300 0.09 -14.92 -10.39
N ASP A 301 0.99 -14.46 -11.26
CA ASP A 301 1.53 -15.24 -12.36
C ASP A 301 2.27 -16.49 -11.84
N GLY A 302 3.05 -16.35 -10.76
CA GLY A 302 3.72 -17.47 -10.09
C GLY A 302 2.75 -18.53 -9.52
N LYS A 303 1.48 -18.18 -9.32
CA LYS A 303 0.41 -19.07 -8.85
C LYS A 303 -0.56 -19.49 -9.96
N GLY A 304 -0.31 -19.08 -11.21
CA GLY A 304 -1.19 -19.36 -12.35
C GLY A 304 -2.57 -18.68 -12.28
N ILE A 305 -2.67 -17.56 -11.54
CA ILE A 305 -3.92 -16.82 -11.38
C ILE A 305 -4.06 -15.82 -12.52
N SER A 306 -5.11 -15.94 -13.32
CA SER A 306 -5.29 -15.07 -14.48
C SER A 306 -5.61 -13.63 -14.09
N ARG A 307 -5.16 -12.67 -14.91
CA ARG A 307 -5.44 -11.23 -14.72
C ARG A 307 -6.94 -10.93 -14.63
N THR A 308 -7.80 -11.67 -15.33
CA THR A 308 -9.26 -11.52 -15.23
C THR A 308 -9.76 -11.79 -13.81
N VAL A 309 -9.21 -12.80 -13.13
CA VAL A 309 -9.56 -13.12 -11.74
C VAL A 309 -9.03 -12.02 -10.81
N VAL A 310 -7.79 -11.57 -11.00
CA VAL A 310 -7.18 -10.49 -10.20
C VAL A 310 -7.98 -9.19 -10.34
N ASN A 311 -8.34 -8.79 -11.56
CA ASN A 311 -9.14 -7.59 -11.81
C ASN A 311 -10.53 -7.68 -11.16
N LYS A 312 -11.17 -8.85 -11.21
CA LYS A 312 -12.43 -9.07 -10.50
C LYS A 312 -12.26 -8.94 -8.99
N TYR A 313 -11.19 -9.48 -8.42
CA TYR A 313 -10.86 -9.30 -7.01
C TYR A 313 -10.71 -7.81 -6.67
N LEU A 314 -9.92 -7.06 -7.45
CA LEU A 314 -9.71 -5.62 -7.23
C LEU A 314 -10.99 -4.79 -7.32
N GLU A 315 -11.97 -5.21 -8.13
CA GLU A 315 -13.24 -4.49 -8.33
C GLU A 315 -14.35 -4.85 -7.31
N THR A 316 -14.36 -6.09 -6.82
CA THR A 316 -15.52 -6.64 -6.08
C THR A 316 -15.27 -7.02 -4.63
N ASP A 317 -14.09 -7.54 -4.32
CA ASP A 317 -13.72 -7.92 -2.96
C ASP A 317 -12.73 -6.89 -2.42
N GLY A 318 -11.55 -6.80 -3.03
CA GLY A 318 -10.52 -5.82 -2.71
C GLY A 318 -10.06 -5.86 -1.26
N THR A 319 -10.45 -6.87 -0.47
CA THR A 319 -10.05 -6.99 0.92
C THR A 319 -8.74 -7.76 1.08
N ASP A 320 -8.00 -7.44 2.13
CA ASP A 320 -6.76 -8.15 2.46
C ASP A 320 -6.97 -9.64 2.72
N VAL A 321 -8.08 -10.03 3.38
CA VAL A 321 -8.45 -11.45 3.53
C VAL A 321 -8.81 -12.08 2.18
N GLY A 322 -9.45 -11.34 1.28
CA GLY A 322 -9.71 -11.76 -0.10
C GLY A 322 -8.42 -12.10 -0.86
N LEU A 323 -7.38 -11.27 -0.72
CA LEU A 323 -6.05 -11.54 -1.29
C LEU A 323 -5.44 -12.82 -0.74
N ILE A 324 -5.47 -13.01 0.59
CA ILE A 324 -4.95 -14.20 1.25
C ILE A 324 -5.65 -15.47 0.74
N LYS A 325 -6.98 -15.42 0.57
CA LYS A 325 -7.78 -16.52 0.01
C LYS A 325 -7.47 -16.78 -1.45
N LEU A 326 -7.32 -15.72 -2.24
CA LEU A 326 -7.00 -15.80 -3.66
C LEU A 326 -5.63 -16.48 -3.88
N LEU A 327 -4.64 -16.13 -3.07
CA LEU A 327 -3.29 -16.68 -3.15
C LEU A 327 -3.12 -18.04 -2.45
N LYS A 328 -4.10 -18.47 -1.65
CA LYS A 328 -4.07 -19.70 -0.85
C LYS A 328 -2.84 -19.75 0.07
N VAL A 329 -2.62 -18.65 0.80
CA VAL A 329 -1.46 -18.50 1.70
C VAL A 329 -1.54 -19.43 2.93
N ILE A 330 -2.70 -20.03 3.22
CA ILE A 330 -2.96 -20.91 4.37
C ILE A 330 -3.48 -22.27 3.92
#